data_AF-A0A1W9S7H4-F1
#
_entry.id   AF-A0A1W9S7H4-F1
#
_cell.length_a   1.000
_cell.length_b   1.000
_cell.length_c   1.000
_cell.angle_alpha   90.00
_cell.angle_beta   90.00
_cell.angle_gamma   90.00
#
_symmetry.space_group_name_H-M   'P 1'
#
loop_
_entity.id
_entity.type
_entity.pdbx_description
1 polymer ?
#
loop_
_entity_poly.entity_id
_entity_poly.type
_entity_poly.pdbx_seq_one_letter_code
_entity_poly.pdbx_strand_id
1 'polypeptide(L)'
;MFSGFKNCIINIFIIINVLALSASAKDKFDYRVTTDQNEISVESTDTGVRYNLKDDFFIEIEGAPEIPYKIIRLALPENTKISSISATGSNISRLAQGIEYAWFEGDIKTGTIEKFKPALKNQDIYMSNKTFPGKYAELINEGMMGPQHLTAIAVYPLQFNPVKGEMFLIGEINIHIDLIDHFTNLTGSLPKAANQVRNMLDNPADFQTPIIGSFFKGDDGIPGEFTLGIGAEYLIITSAEIAPAFYPYAAWKNQKGLLTELVLIEEILQNYSGEDQPARLRAYLQEAYNNGAMWVLLGGDEDVIPIRYALPEIGIMMAMVFTVNRIMTSRIFTLNCMWEESL
;
A
#
# COMPACT_ATOMS: atom_id res chain seq x y z
N MET A 1 -72.31 -43.10 23.70
CA MET A 1 -72.96 -43.73 22.53
C MET A 1 -72.68 -42.85 21.32
N PHE A 2 -72.06 -43.41 20.27
CA PHE A 2 -71.99 -43.00 18.86
C PHE A 2 -72.14 -41.49 18.52
N SER A 3 -71.36 -40.83 17.68
CA SER A 3 -70.43 -41.18 16.60
C SER A 3 -69.80 -39.84 16.17
N GLY A 4 -68.56 -39.80 15.70
CA GLY A 4 -68.35 -39.69 14.26
C GLY A 4 -67.14 -38.81 13.97
N PHE A 5 -66.01 -39.47 13.68
CA PHE A 5 -64.83 -38.86 13.11
C PHE A 5 -65.19 -38.17 11.78
N LYS A 6 -64.95 -36.87 11.67
CA LYS A 6 -64.78 -36.20 10.37
C LYS A 6 -63.32 -35.82 10.21
N ASN A 7 -62.67 -36.51 9.28
CA ASN A 7 -61.36 -36.17 8.74
C ASN A 7 -61.40 -34.73 8.21
N CYS A 8 -60.63 -33.84 8.83
CA CYS A 8 -60.29 -32.55 8.26
C CYS A 8 -58.80 -32.62 7.89
N ILE A 9 -58.53 -32.79 6.59
CA ILE A 9 -57.19 -32.71 6.03
C ILE A 9 -56.76 -31.25 6.15
N ILE A 10 -55.94 -30.95 7.16
CA ILE A 10 -55.28 -29.65 7.29
C ILE A 10 -54.13 -29.68 6.28
N ASN A 11 -54.34 -29.06 5.12
CA ASN A 11 -53.26 -28.75 4.19
C ASN A 11 -52.36 -27.70 4.83
N ILE A 12 -51.20 -28.18 5.29
CA ILE A 12 -50.08 -27.38 5.79
C ILE A 12 -49.49 -26.61 4.59
N PHE A 13 -49.80 -25.32 4.48
CA PHE A 13 -49.00 -24.39 3.69
C PHE A 13 -48.01 -23.71 4.63
N ILE A 14 -46.85 -24.33 4.82
CA ILE A 14 -45.69 -23.61 5.38
C ILE A 14 -45.15 -22.75 4.24
N ILE A 15 -45.48 -21.47 4.28
CA ILE A 15 -44.77 -20.45 3.51
C ILE A 15 -43.40 -20.30 4.16
N ILE A 16 -42.42 -21.06 3.66
CA ILE A 16 -41.00 -20.80 3.97
C ILE A 16 -40.64 -19.53 3.20
N ASN A 17 -40.76 -18.39 3.86
CA ASN A 17 -40.07 -17.18 3.43
C ASN A 17 -38.57 -17.43 3.58
N VAL A 18 -37.94 -17.93 2.51
CA VAL A 18 -36.49 -17.91 2.38
C VAL A 18 -36.10 -16.46 2.13
N LEU A 19 -35.94 -15.70 3.22
CA LEU A 19 -35.08 -14.52 3.22
C LEU A 19 -33.65 -15.03 3.05
N ALA A 20 -33.24 -15.20 1.80
CA ALA A 20 -31.84 -15.34 1.45
C ALA A 20 -31.18 -13.96 1.65
N LEU A 21 -30.87 -13.61 2.91
CA LEU A 21 -29.76 -12.70 3.18
C LEU A 21 -28.49 -13.45 2.78
N SER A 22 -28.12 -13.36 1.49
CA SER A 22 -26.76 -13.61 1.07
C SER A 22 -25.95 -12.34 1.33
N ALA A 23 -25.72 -12.04 2.61
CA ALA A 23 -24.55 -11.25 2.97
C ALA A 23 -23.36 -12.20 2.80
N SER A 24 -22.73 -12.17 1.61
CA SER A 24 -21.41 -12.75 1.42
C SER A 24 -20.44 -11.90 2.25
N ALA A 25 -20.32 -12.20 3.53
CA ALA A 25 -19.27 -11.66 4.39
C ALA A 25 -17.94 -12.10 3.75
N LYS A 26 -17.24 -11.17 3.11
CA LYS A 26 -15.97 -11.43 2.44
C LYS A 26 -14.89 -11.44 3.50
N ASP A 27 -14.93 -12.44 4.38
CA ASP A 27 -14.07 -12.52 5.56
C ASP A 27 -12.68 -13.09 5.22
N LYS A 28 -12.52 -13.60 4.00
CA LYS A 28 -11.29 -14.24 3.52
C LYS A 28 -10.99 -13.90 2.08
N PHE A 29 -9.72 -13.75 1.79
CA PHE A 29 -9.18 -13.56 0.45
C PHE A 29 -7.94 -14.42 0.27
N ASP A 30 -7.96 -15.27 -0.76
CA ASP A 30 -6.86 -16.19 -1.07
C ASP A 30 -6.20 -15.77 -2.38
N TYR A 31 -4.86 -15.73 -2.40
CA TYR A 31 -4.08 -15.46 -3.60
C TYR A 31 -2.93 -16.43 -3.74
N ARG A 32 -2.70 -16.91 -4.96
CA ARG A 32 -1.66 -17.89 -5.26
C ARG A 32 -0.58 -17.28 -6.13
N VAL A 33 0.66 -17.43 -5.68
CA VAL A 33 1.86 -17.08 -6.43
C VAL A 33 2.58 -18.36 -6.83
N THR A 34 2.94 -18.46 -8.10
CA THR A 34 3.79 -19.57 -8.60
C THR A 34 5.14 -18.99 -9.01
N THR A 35 6.18 -19.80 -8.88
CA THR A 35 7.52 -19.43 -9.36
C THR A 35 8.15 -20.66 -10.00
N ASP A 36 8.38 -20.58 -11.29
CA ASP A 36 9.04 -21.63 -12.04
C ASP A 36 10.55 -21.50 -11.93
N GLN A 37 11.24 -22.65 -11.96
CA GLN A 37 12.71 -22.69 -11.92
C GLN A 37 13.34 -21.92 -13.10
N ASN A 38 12.63 -21.80 -14.23
CA ASN A 38 13.10 -21.07 -15.41
C ASN A 38 13.13 -19.54 -15.22
N GLU A 39 12.46 -19.03 -14.19
CA GLU A 39 12.50 -17.60 -13.82
C GLU A 39 13.74 -17.26 -12.97
N ILE A 40 14.50 -18.28 -12.57
CA ILE A 40 15.65 -18.15 -11.69
C ILE A 40 16.91 -18.06 -12.54
N SER A 41 17.69 -17.02 -12.31
CA SER A 41 19.05 -16.92 -12.81
C SER A 41 20.04 -16.92 -11.65
N VAL A 42 21.29 -17.28 -11.93
CA VAL A 42 22.34 -17.40 -10.93
C VAL A 42 23.57 -16.66 -11.43
N GLU A 43 24.19 -15.90 -10.54
CA GLU A 43 25.44 -15.19 -10.81
C GLU A 43 26.44 -15.38 -9.67
N SER A 44 27.70 -15.07 -9.95
CA SER A 44 28.77 -15.05 -8.96
C SER A 44 29.09 -13.62 -8.57
N THR A 45 29.13 -13.36 -7.27
CA THR A 45 29.52 -12.09 -6.65
C THR A 45 30.83 -12.27 -5.90
N ASP A 46 31.39 -11.18 -5.38
CA ASP A 46 32.59 -11.24 -4.52
C ASP A 46 32.33 -11.96 -3.18
N THR A 47 31.05 -12.06 -2.77
CA THR A 47 30.61 -12.65 -1.50
C THR A 47 30.03 -14.06 -1.64
N GLY A 48 29.89 -14.57 -2.87
CA GLY A 48 29.41 -15.94 -3.11
C GLY A 48 28.55 -16.06 -4.36
N VAL A 49 27.65 -17.03 -4.35
CA VAL A 49 26.65 -17.20 -5.41
C VAL A 49 25.39 -16.44 -5.02
N ARG A 50 24.80 -15.72 -5.98
CA ARG A 50 23.51 -15.04 -5.82
C ARG A 50 22.48 -15.58 -6.80
N TYR A 51 21.26 -15.75 -6.31
CA TYR A 51 20.13 -16.15 -7.13
C TYR A 51 19.27 -14.91 -7.37
N ASN A 52 18.80 -14.73 -8.60
CA ASN A 52 17.94 -13.62 -9.00
C ASN A 52 16.64 -14.17 -9.59
N LEU A 53 15.54 -13.47 -9.35
CA LEU A 53 14.25 -13.69 -9.98
C LEU A 53 13.95 -12.56 -10.97
N LYS A 54 12.96 -12.75 -11.84
CA LYS A 54 12.49 -11.66 -12.69
C LYS A 54 11.76 -10.59 -11.85
N ASP A 55 12.10 -9.32 -12.06
CA ASP A 55 11.50 -8.15 -11.39
C ASP A 55 11.59 -8.24 -9.85
N ASP A 56 12.76 -8.65 -9.36
CA ASP A 56 13.00 -8.98 -7.96
C ASP A 56 13.51 -7.82 -7.11
N PHE A 57 13.46 -8.05 -5.80
CA PHE A 57 14.02 -7.23 -4.77
C PHE A 57 14.86 -8.11 -3.85
N PHE A 58 15.83 -7.55 -3.15
CA PHE A 58 16.70 -8.32 -2.26
C PHE A 58 16.47 -7.95 -0.81
N ILE A 59 16.66 -8.92 0.10
CA ILE A 59 16.72 -8.63 1.53
C ILE A 59 17.99 -7.83 1.81
N GLU A 60 17.83 -6.55 2.15
CA GLU A 60 18.89 -5.59 2.41
C GLU A 60 19.16 -5.47 3.93
N ILE A 61 19.39 -6.60 4.60
CA ILE A 61 19.78 -6.63 6.02
C ILE A 61 21.28 -6.90 6.10
N GLU A 62 22.05 -5.97 6.66
CA GLU A 62 23.52 -6.08 6.74
C GLU A 62 23.95 -7.42 7.36
N GLY A 63 24.81 -8.14 6.64
CA GLY A 63 25.32 -9.45 7.03
C GLY A 63 24.34 -10.62 6.84
N ALA A 64 23.10 -10.39 6.41
CA ALA A 64 22.14 -11.45 6.09
C ALA A 64 22.30 -11.95 4.64
N PRO A 65 21.86 -13.18 4.31
CA PRO A 65 21.83 -13.66 2.94
C PRO A 65 20.97 -12.77 2.02
N GLU A 66 21.48 -12.41 0.84
CA GLU A 66 20.77 -11.61 -0.18
C GLU A 66 19.71 -12.44 -0.91
N ILE A 67 18.66 -12.88 -0.21
CA ILE A 67 17.60 -13.70 -0.82
C ILE A 67 16.68 -12.79 -1.65
N PRO A 68 16.43 -13.13 -2.93
CA PRO A 68 15.47 -12.38 -3.73
C PRO A 68 14.04 -12.69 -3.29
N TYR A 69 13.18 -11.68 -3.38
CA TYR A 69 11.75 -11.77 -3.16
C TYR A 69 10.99 -10.99 -4.24
N LYS A 70 9.71 -11.32 -4.39
CA LYS A 70 8.79 -10.63 -5.30
C LYS A 70 7.82 -9.78 -4.51
N ILE A 71 7.40 -8.65 -5.06
CA ILE A 71 6.32 -7.84 -4.50
C ILE A 71 5.08 -8.00 -5.36
N ILE A 72 4.03 -8.57 -4.77
CA ILE A 72 2.69 -8.59 -5.38
C ILE A 72 1.84 -7.46 -4.81
N ARG A 73 0.96 -6.91 -5.64
CA ARG A 73 0.03 -5.83 -5.32
C ARG A 73 -1.39 -6.28 -5.58
N LEU A 74 -2.20 -6.35 -4.53
CA LEU A 74 -3.54 -6.90 -4.60
C LEU A 74 -4.60 -5.84 -4.28
N ALA A 75 -5.67 -5.86 -5.06
CA ALA A 75 -6.94 -5.23 -4.73
C ALA A 75 -7.79 -6.20 -3.90
N LEU A 76 -8.05 -5.82 -2.66
CA LEU A 76 -8.93 -6.55 -1.75
C LEU A 76 -10.35 -5.99 -1.86
N PRO A 77 -11.38 -6.79 -1.53
CA PRO A 77 -12.77 -6.36 -1.68
C PRO A 77 -13.10 -4.99 -1.10
N GLU A 78 -14.04 -4.28 -1.73
CA GLU A 78 -14.49 -2.98 -1.23
C GLU A 78 -14.98 -3.05 0.22
N ASN A 79 -14.75 -1.98 0.97
CA ASN A 79 -15.14 -1.82 2.37
C ASN A 79 -14.59 -2.91 3.29
N THR A 80 -13.36 -3.38 3.02
CA THR A 80 -12.67 -4.33 3.89
C THR A 80 -11.32 -3.77 4.36
N LYS A 81 -10.84 -4.29 5.50
CA LYS A 81 -9.47 -4.10 5.99
C LYS A 81 -8.84 -5.44 6.32
N ILE A 82 -7.53 -5.54 6.20
CA ILE A 82 -6.76 -6.71 6.61
C ILE A 82 -6.82 -6.84 8.14
N SER A 83 -7.24 -8.01 8.61
CA SER A 83 -7.14 -8.43 10.01
C SER A 83 -5.88 -9.25 10.25
N SER A 84 -5.60 -10.18 9.34
CA SER A 84 -4.45 -11.07 9.45
C SER A 84 -3.97 -11.51 8.07
N ILE A 85 -2.68 -11.84 7.98
CA ILE A 85 -2.08 -12.46 6.80
C ILE A 85 -1.31 -13.70 7.23
N SER A 86 -1.47 -14.79 6.47
CA SER A 86 -0.67 -16.00 6.61
C SER A 86 -0.35 -16.57 5.23
N ALA A 87 0.67 -17.41 5.14
CA ALA A 87 1.05 -18.04 3.89
C ALA A 87 1.55 -19.47 4.08
N THR A 88 1.28 -20.32 3.09
CA THR A 88 1.72 -21.71 3.03
C THR A 88 2.46 -21.97 1.73
N GLY A 89 3.55 -22.75 1.81
CA GLY A 89 4.38 -23.12 0.68
C GLY A 89 4.18 -24.58 0.28
N SER A 90 4.16 -24.86 -1.02
CA SER A 90 4.12 -26.20 -1.59
C SER A 90 5.09 -26.32 -2.78
N ASN A 91 5.19 -27.51 -3.39
CA ASN A 91 6.10 -27.80 -4.50
C ASN A 91 7.56 -27.42 -4.20
N ILE A 92 8.05 -27.85 -3.03
CA ILE A 92 9.40 -27.53 -2.56
C ILE A 92 10.43 -28.37 -3.33
N SER A 93 11.39 -27.71 -3.96
CA SER A 93 12.51 -28.35 -4.65
C SER A 93 13.84 -27.78 -4.17
N ARG A 94 14.87 -28.62 -4.08
CA ARG A 94 16.22 -28.16 -3.73
C ARG A 94 16.98 -27.80 -5.01
N LEU A 95 17.38 -26.54 -5.12
CA LEU A 95 18.12 -26.01 -6.26
C LEU A 95 19.62 -26.28 -6.16
N ALA A 96 20.17 -26.21 -4.95
CA ALA A 96 21.60 -26.40 -4.72
C ALA A 96 21.89 -26.87 -3.29
N GLN A 97 23.11 -27.38 -3.09
CA GLN A 97 23.63 -27.83 -1.80
C GLN A 97 25.14 -27.54 -1.72
N GLY A 98 25.63 -27.19 -0.53
CA GLY A 98 27.04 -26.87 -0.28
C GLY A 98 27.49 -25.55 -0.91
N ILE A 99 26.56 -24.64 -1.21
CA ILE A 99 26.90 -23.34 -1.78
C ILE A 99 27.28 -22.33 -0.70
N GLU A 100 28.24 -21.46 -1.02
CA GLU A 100 28.45 -20.22 -0.31
C GLU A 100 27.59 -19.13 -0.95
N TYR A 101 26.52 -18.75 -0.27
CA TYR A 101 25.56 -17.77 -0.77
C TYR A 101 25.93 -16.35 -0.35
N ALA A 102 25.76 -15.40 -1.28
CA ALA A 102 26.06 -13.99 -1.10
C ALA A 102 25.30 -13.39 0.10
N TRP A 103 25.97 -12.52 0.87
CA TRP A 103 25.36 -11.75 1.94
C TRP A 103 25.42 -10.26 1.62
N PHE A 104 24.49 -9.51 2.20
CA PHE A 104 24.39 -8.08 1.99
C PHE A 104 25.47 -7.35 2.78
N GLU A 105 26.40 -6.71 2.08
CA GLU A 105 27.51 -5.98 2.69
C GLU A 105 27.12 -4.56 3.16
N GLY A 106 25.90 -4.10 2.86
CA GLY A 106 25.40 -2.77 3.16
C GLY A 106 25.51 -1.80 1.96
N ASP A 107 24.82 -0.67 2.07
CA ASP A 107 24.77 0.33 1.00
C ASP A 107 26.04 1.18 0.91
N ILE A 108 26.47 1.46 -0.32
CA ILE A 108 27.50 2.45 -0.58
C ILE A 108 26.85 3.85 -0.53
N LYS A 109 27.07 4.57 0.57
CA LYS A 109 26.57 5.94 0.72
C LYS A 109 27.28 6.90 -0.25
N THR A 110 26.57 7.39 -1.25
CA THR A 110 27.02 8.50 -2.10
C THR A 110 27.02 9.81 -1.31
N GLY A 111 28.20 10.25 -0.85
CA GLY A 111 28.35 11.59 -0.23
C GLY A 111 29.40 11.68 0.87
N THR A 112 29.85 10.56 1.43
CA THR A 112 30.84 10.55 2.51
C THR A 112 32.21 10.08 1.99
N ILE A 113 33.29 10.73 2.42
CA ILE A 113 34.69 10.30 2.13
C ILE A 113 35.05 9.03 2.93
N GLU A 114 34.16 8.56 3.82
CA GLU A 114 34.33 7.31 4.54
C GLU A 114 34.42 6.15 3.55
N LYS A 115 35.52 5.41 3.63
CA LYS A 115 35.68 4.16 2.86
C LYS A 115 34.57 3.21 3.28
N PHE A 116 33.80 2.75 2.29
CA PHE A 116 32.82 1.69 2.46
C PHE A 116 33.42 0.55 3.30
N LYS A 117 32.77 0.21 4.40
CA LYS A 117 33.18 -0.86 5.29
C LYS A 117 32.15 -1.99 5.14
N PRO A 118 32.45 -3.04 4.35
CA PRO A 118 31.50 -4.12 4.12
C PRO A 118 31.14 -4.80 5.44
N ALA A 119 29.84 -5.04 5.62
CA ALA A 119 29.33 -5.82 6.73
C ALA A 119 29.84 -7.27 6.64
N LEU A 120 30.17 -7.86 7.79
CA LEU A 120 30.49 -9.28 7.88
C LEU A 120 29.20 -10.10 8.00
N LYS A 121 29.27 -11.39 7.63
CA LYS A 121 28.17 -12.35 7.83
C LYS A 121 27.65 -12.29 9.27
N ASN A 122 26.34 -12.09 9.39
CA ASN A 122 25.63 -12.12 10.65
C ASN A 122 25.70 -13.55 11.22
N GLN A 123 26.43 -13.72 12.32
CA GLN A 123 26.70 -15.04 12.89
C GLN A 123 25.42 -15.71 13.41
N ASP A 124 24.45 -14.95 13.90
CA ASP A 124 23.18 -15.50 14.40
C ASP A 124 22.38 -16.17 13.27
N ILE A 125 22.45 -15.62 12.06
CA ILE A 125 21.83 -16.21 10.87
C ILE A 125 22.69 -17.38 10.38
N TYR A 126 24.00 -17.15 10.16
CA TYR A 126 24.85 -18.12 9.48
C TYR A 126 25.19 -19.37 10.31
N MET A 127 25.11 -19.29 11.64
CA MET A 127 25.25 -20.46 12.53
C MET A 127 23.91 -21.17 12.80
N SER A 128 22.79 -20.63 12.32
CA SER A 128 21.47 -21.22 12.51
C SER A 128 21.16 -22.25 11.43
N ASN A 129 20.87 -23.49 11.83
CA ASN A 129 20.41 -24.54 10.92
C ASN A 129 18.91 -24.42 10.60
N LYS A 130 18.45 -23.21 10.33
CA LYS A 130 17.09 -22.88 9.89
C LYS A 130 17.16 -22.27 8.50
N THR A 131 16.08 -22.39 7.74
CA THR A 131 15.94 -21.68 6.47
C THR A 131 15.70 -20.19 6.73
N PHE A 132 16.38 -19.35 5.96
CA PHE A 132 16.21 -17.91 5.91
C PHE A 132 15.53 -17.53 4.58
N PRO A 133 14.54 -16.62 4.57
CA PRO A 133 14.01 -15.88 5.72
C PRO A 133 13.10 -16.68 6.65
N GLY A 134 12.67 -17.89 6.29
CA GLY A 134 11.84 -18.74 7.13
C GLY A 134 10.36 -18.38 7.16
N LYS A 135 9.95 -17.38 6.35
CA LYS A 135 8.58 -16.97 6.07
C LYS A 135 8.35 -16.99 4.55
N TYR A 136 7.11 -17.22 4.12
CA TYR A 136 6.75 -17.27 2.69
C TYR A 136 6.15 -15.98 2.16
N ALA A 137 5.48 -15.21 3.01
CA ALA A 137 4.96 -13.90 2.65
C ALA A 137 4.96 -12.96 3.85
N GLU A 138 4.91 -11.66 3.58
CA GLU A 138 4.87 -10.60 4.58
C GLU A 138 4.14 -9.37 4.03
N LEU A 139 3.25 -8.79 4.84
CA LEU A 139 2.61 -7.53 4.50
C LEU A 139 3.65 -6.40 4.55
N ILE A 140 3.84 -5.72 3.43
CA ILE A 140 4.76 -4.58 3.32
C ILE A 140 4.00 -3.27 3.48
N ASN A 141 2.83 -3.17 2.85
CA ASN A 141 2.02 -1.96 2.89
C ASN A 141 0.54 -2.25 2.61
N GLU A 142 -0.34 -1.40 3.10
CA GLU A 142 -1.76 -1.40 2.82
C GLU A 142 -2.32 0.03 2.70
N GLY A 143 -3.43 0.22 1.99
CA GLY A 143 -4.12 1.52 1.94
C GLY A 143 -5.40 1.54 1.10
N MET A 144 -6.22 2.58 1.24
CA MET A 144 -7.61 2.66 0.70
C MET A 144 -7.84 3.62 -0.48
N MET A 145 -8.22 3.13 -1.66
CA MET A 145 -8.58 3.95 -2.84
C MET A 145 -10.09 4.11 -2.91
N GLY A 146 -10.60 5.21 -2.34
CA GLY A 146 -12.04 5.27 -2.06
C GLY A 146 -12.45 4.05 -1.22
N PRO A 147 -13.47 3.27 -1.62
CA PRO A 147 -13.88 2.07 -0.90
C PRO A 147 -12.96 0.86 -1.15
N GLN A 148 -12.07 0.90 -2.15
CA GLN A 148 -11.23 -0.24 -2.52
C GLN A 148 -9.98 -0.33 -1.64
N HIS A 149 -9.76 -1.45 -0.97
CA HIS A 149 -8.53 -1.69 -0.25
C HIS A 149 -7.43 -2.23 -1.18
N LEU A 150 -6.21 -1.69 -1.11
CA LEU A 150 -5.03 -2.15 -1.86
C LEU A 150 -3.92 -2.54 -0.90
N THR A 151 -3.19 -3.61 -1.20
CA THR A 151 -2.07 -4.10 -0.38
C THR A 151 -0.87 -4.50 -1.23
N ALA A 152 0.34 -4.33 -0.67
CA ALA A 152 1.59 -4.83 -1.21
C ALA A 152 2.17 -5.90 -0.26
N ILE A 153 2.47 -7.07 -0.80
CA ILE A 153 2.94 -8.24 -0.05
C ILE A 153 4.26 -8.71 -0.65
N ALA A 154 5.29 -8.85 0.18
CA ALA A 154 6.54 -9.49 -0.19
C ALA A 154 6.34 -11.01 -0.15
N VAL A 155 6.82 -11.70 -1.17
CA VAL A 155 6.70 -13.15 -1.36
C VAL A 155 8.09 -13.74 -1.54
N TYR A 156 8.41 -14.75 -0.74
CA TYR A 156 9.75 -15.33 -0.61
C TYR A 156 9.80 -16.76 -1.19
N PRO A 157 9.89 -16.91 -2.53
CA PRO A 157 9.92 -18.23 -3.17
C PRO A 157 11.26 -18.95 -2.97
N LEU A 158 12.33 -18.24 -2.59
CA LEU A 158 13.63 -18.86 -2.28
C LEU A 158 13.87 -18.90 -0.77
N GLN A 159 14.43 -20.01 -0.31
CA GLN A 159 14.76 -20.24 1.10
C GLN A 159 16.16 -20.84 1.19
N PHE A 160 17.02 -20.24 2.01
CA PHE A 160 18.42 -20.66 2.15
C PHE A 160 18.72 -21.18 3.54
N ASN A 161 19.32 -22.37 3.65
CA ASN A 161 19.89 -22.87 4.88
C ASN A 161 21.40 -22.59 4.89
N PRO A 162 21.89 -21.68 5.76
CA PRO A 162 23.29 -21.24 5.71
C PRO A 162 24.27 -22.29 6.24
N VAL A 163 23.87 -23.13 7.20
CA VAL A 163 24.75 -24.16 7.79
C VAL A 163 25.01 -25.29 6.78
N LYS A 164 23.99 -25.68 6.01
CA LYS A 164 24.10 -26.75 5.02
C LYS A 164 24.45 -26.25 3.61
N GLY A 165 24.39 -24.93 3.40
CA GLY A 165 24.49 -24.32 2.08
C GLY A 165 23.42 -24.84 1.12
N GLU A 166 22.19 -25.06 1.58
CA GLU A 166 21.09 -25.57 0.76
C GLU A 166 20.17 -24.43 0.31
N MET A 167 19.89 -24.34 -0.99
CA MET A 167 18.91 -23.41 -1.56
C MET A 167 17.65 -24.19 -1.97
N PHE A 168 16.49 -23.72 -1.54
CA PHE A 168 15.19 -24.30 -1.86
C PHE A 168 14.33 -23.31 -2.63
N LEU A 169 13.61 -23.82 -3.64
CA LEU A 169 12.52 -23.14 -4.32
C LEU A 169 11.20 -23.65 -3.77
N ILE A 170 10.34 -22.73 -3.35
CA ILE A 170 8.94 -22.94 -3.04
C ILE A 170 8.15 -22.62 -4.31
N GLY A 171 7.80 -23.65 -5.09
CA GLY A 171 7.21 -23.47 -6.42
C GLY A 171 5.80 -22.85 -6.39
N GLU A 172 5.06 -23.03 -5.29
CA GLU A 172 3.75 -22.41 -5.09
C GLU A 172 3.62 -21.87 -3.66
N ILE A 173 3.22 -20.61 -3.53
CA ILE A 173 2.92 -19.95 -2.27
C ILE A 173 1.45 -19.52 -2.29
N ASN A 174 0.67 -20.04 -1.34
CA ASN A 174 -0.73 -19.65 -1.13
C ASN A 174 -0.79 -18.66 0.04
N ILE A 175 -1.33 -17.48 -0.23
CA ILE A 175 -1.49 -16.38 0.73
C ILE A 175 -2.95 -16.35 1.16
N HIS A 176 -3.18 -16.35 2.47
CA HIS A 176 -4.48 -16.29 3.10
C HIS A 176 -4.60 -14.98 3.87
N ILE A 177 -5.58 -14.15 3.50
CA ILE A 177 -5.83 -12.85 4.11
C ILE A 177 -7.19 -12.91 4.78
N ASP A 178 -7.21 -12.76 6.11
CA ASP A 178 -8.45 -12.58 6.85
C ASP A 178 -8.84 -11.10 6.80
N LEU A 179 -10.11 -10.85 6.48
CA LEU A 179 -10.67 -9.52 6.29
C LEU A 179 -11.71 -9.21 7.36
N ILE A 180 -11.80 -7.93 7.70
CA ILE A 180 -12.86 -7.37 8.51
C ILE A 180 -13.58 -6.26 7.74
N ASP A 181 -14.87 -6.11 8.01
CA ASP A 181 -15.66 -5.01 7.47
C ASP A 181 -15.07 -3.67 7.91
N HIS A 182 -14.89 -2.78 6.95
CA HIS A 182 -14.42 -1.41 7.14
C HIS A 182 -15.15 -0.50 6.15
N PHE A 183 -16.32 -0.04 6.55
CA PHE A 183 -17.13 0.87 5.75
C PHE A 183 -16.58 2.29 5.83
N THR A 184 -16.13 2.80 4.70
CA THR A 184 -15.85 4.23 4.56
C THR A 184 -17.06 4.92 3.95
N ASN A 185 -17.47 6.08 4.48
CA ASN A 185 -18.49 6.95 3.85
C ASN A 185 -18.01 7.61 2.54
N LEU A 186 -16.90 7.12 1.97
CA LEU A 186 -16.29 7.64 0.76
C LEU A 186 -17.10 7.20 -0.45
N THR A 187 -18.05 8.05 -0.84
CA THR A 187 -18.69 8.01 -2.16
C THR A 187 -17.99 9.06 -3.02
N GLY A 188 -17.08 8.64 -3.90
CA GLY A 188 -16.21 9.54 -4.63
C GLY A 188 -16.07 9.17 -6.11
N SER A 189 -16.04 10.19 -6.96
CA SER A 189 -15.73 10.11 -8.39
C SER A 189 -14.27 9.66 -8.61
N LEU A 190 -14.02 8.96 -9.72
CA LEU A 190 -12.71 8.38 -10.02
C LEU A 190 -11.73 9.37 -10.67
N PRO A 191 -10.45 9.36 -10.24
CA PRO A 191 -9.32 9.82 -11.03
C PRO A 191 -9.13 9.06 -12.36
N LYS A 192 -8.61 9.74 -13.39
CA LYS A 192 -7.89 9.08 -14.51
C LYS A 192 -6.75 8.14 -14.03
N ALA A 193 -6.24 8.34 -12.82
CA ALA A 193 -5.22 7.51 -12.17
C ALA A 193 -5.72 6.09 -11.80
N ALA A 194 -7.03 5.84 -11.72
CA ALA A 194 -7.57 4.51 -11.39
C ALA A 194 -7.17 3.43 -12.39
N ASN A 195 -7.12 3.79 -13.67
CA ASN A 195 -6.66 2.88 -14.71
C ASN A 195 -5.15 2.61 -14.63
N GLN A 196 -4.35 3.58 -14.16
CA GLN A 196 -2.92 3.38 -13.94
C GLN A 196 -2.67 2.42 -12.77
N VAL A 197 -3.41 2.60 -11.66
CA VAL A 197 -3.35 1.71 -10.50
C VAL A 197 -3.78 0.30 -10.88
N ARG A 198 -4.89 0.15 -11.62
CA ARG A 198 -5.35 -1.17 -12.10
C ARG A 198 -4.25 -1.94 -12.83
N ASN A 199 -3.47 -1.27 -13.67
CA ASN A 199 -2.39 -1.90 -14.44
C ASN A 199 -1.15 -2.27 -13.59
N MET A 200 -1.06 -1.79 -12.35
CA MET A 200 0.00 -2.12 -11.41
C MET A 200 -0.35 -3.28 -10.48
N LEU A 201 -1.59 -3.78 -10.51
CA LEU A 201 -2.08 -4.85 -9.66
C LEU A 201 -1.87 -6.22 -10.29
N ASP A 202 -1.60 -7.22 -9.46
CA ASP A 202 -1.49 -8.63 -9.84
C ASP A 202 -2.87 -9.33 -9.91
N ASN A 203 -3.95 -8.63 -9.53
CA ASN A 203 -5.34 -9.06 -9.69
C ASN A 203 -6.25 -7.94 -10.25
N PRO A 204 -5.96 -7.41 -11.46
CA PRO A 204 -6.64 -6.24 -12.00
C PRO A 204 -8.16 -6.43 -12.19
N ALA A 205 -8.64 -7.67 -12.29
CA ALA A 205 -10.06 -8.01 -12.42
C ALA A 205 -10.86 -7.77 -11.12
N ASP A 206 -10.21 -7.87 -9.97
CA ASP A 206 -10.83 -7.67 -8.65
C ASP A 206 -10.86 -6.19 -8.24
N PHE A 207 -10.12 -5.35 -8.98
CA PHE A 207 -10.15 -3.91 -8.83
C PHE A 207 -11.43 -3.36 -9.47
N GLN A 208 -12.42 -3.09 -8.62
CA GLN A 208 -13.64 -2.44 -9.06
C GLN A 208 -13.34 -0.98 -9.35
N THR A 209 -13.85 -0.49 -10.49
CA THR A 209 -13.94 0.95 -10.71
C THR A 209 -15.15 1.45 -9.95
N PRO A 210 -15.00 2.29 -8.90
CA PRO A 210 -16.11 2.97 -8.27
C PRO A 210 -17.07 3.55 -9.31
N ILE A 211 -18.36 3.32 -9.11
CA ILE A 211 -19.42 3.72 -10.04
C ILE A 211 -19.42 5.25 -10.19
N ILE A 212 -19.39 5.74 -11.44
CA ILE A 212 -19.48 7.16 -11.79
C ILE A 212 -20.92 7.64 -11.54
N GLY A 213 -21.21 8.06 -10.32
CA GLY A 213 -22.38 8.87 -10.00
C GLY A 213 -22.08 10.34 -10.31
N SER A 214 -22.65 10.88 -11.39
CA SER A 214 -22.56 12.32 -11.67
C SER A 214 -23.32 13.11 -10.59
N PHE A 215 -22.60 13.68 -9.62
CA PHE A 215 -23.17 14.59 -8.61
C PHE A 215 -22.92 16.07 -8.89
N PHE A 216 -22.41 16.43 -10.07
CA PHE A 216 -22.28 17.85 -10.44
C PHE A 216 -23.40 18.23 -11.40
N LYS A 217 -24.60 18.42 -10.84
CA LYS A 217 -25.57 19.35 -11.42
C LYS A 217 -25.08 20.74 -11.03
N GLY A 218 -24.61 21.50 -12.01
CA GLY A 218 -24.02 22.81 -11.79
C GLY A 218 -25.00 23.79 -11.14
N ASP A 219 -24.41 24.80 -10.51
CA ASP A 219 -25.03 26.11 -10.42
C ASP A 219 -23.95 27.14 -10.78
N ASP A 220 -24.00 27.56 -12.04
CA ASP A 220 -23.94 28.94 -12.49
C ASP A 220 -22.94 29.87 -11.78
N GLY A 221 -21.77 30.03 -12.41
CA GLY A 221 -20.89 31.19 -12.40
C GLY A 221 -21.21 32.33 -11.42
N ILE A 222 -20.85 32.14 -10.16
CA ILE A 222 -20.55 33.20 -9.19
C ILE A 222 -19.25 32.77 -8.49
N PRO A 223 -18.19 33.59 -8.40
CA PRO A 223 -17.06 33.30 -7.53
C PRO A 223 -17.56 33.46 -6.09
N GLY A 224 -18.12 32.37 -5.56
CA GLY A 224 -18.56 32.24 -4.18
C GLY A 224 -17.36 32.21 -3.24
N GLU A 225 -17.60 32.69 -2.02
CA GLU A 225 -16.73 32.77 -0.85
C GLU A 225 -15.57 31.76 -0.80
N PHE A 226 -14.40 32.22 -0.33
CA PHE A 226 -13.19 31.42 -0.10
C PHE A 226 -13.47 30.13 0.69
N THR A 227 -13.84 29.06 -0.01
CA THR A 227 -13.70 27.69 0.45
C THR A 227 -12.23 27.33 0.30
N LEU A 228 -11.60 26.77 1.34
CA LEU A 228 -10.17 26.43 1.40
C LEU A 228 -9.72 25.36 0.38
N GLY A 229 -10.04 25.46 -0.91
CA GLY A 229 -9.76 24.39 -1.87
C GLY A 229 -10.67 23.17 -1.77
N ILE A 230 -11.63 23.16 -0.83
CA ILE A 230 -12.37 21.95 -0.46
C ILE A 230 -13.35 21.60 -1.59
N GLY A 231 -13.00 20.55 -2.35
CA GLY A 231 -13.72 20.11 -3.55
C GLY A 231 -12.90 20.16 -4.84
N ALA A 232 -11.69 20.74 -4.82
CA ALA A 232 -10.78 20.76 -5.96
C ALA A 232 -10.10 19.40 -6.18
N GLU A 233 -9.87 19.03 -7.45
CA GLU A 233 -9.22 17.77 -7.83
C GLU A 233 -7.68 17.84 -7.62
N TYR A 234 -7.10 19.03 -7.80
CA TYR A 234 -5.67 19.30 -7.64
C TYR A 234 -5.47 20.51 -6.71
N LEU A 235 -4.74 20.33 -5.62
CA LEU A 235 -4.41 21.39 -4.67
C LEU A 235 -2.96 21.82 -4.83
N ILE A 236 -2.71 23.11 -4.71
CA ILE A 236 -1.36 23.66 -4.59
C ILE A 236 -1.31 24.36 -3.24
N ILE A 237 -0.55 23.80 -2.30
CA ILE A 237 -0.38 24.37 -0.96
C ILE A 237 0.95 25.09 -0.92
N THR A 238 0.93 26.39 -0.64
CA THR A 238 2.13 27.23 -0.64
C THR A 238 1.95 28.42 0.28
N SER A 239 2.99 29.23 0.52
CA SER A 239 2.84 30.48 1.27
C SER A 239 2.30 31.60 0.40
N ALA A 240 1.77 32.63 1.04
CA ALA A 240 1.30 33.84 0.36
C ALA A 240 2.41 34.51 -0.49
N GLU A 241 3.66 34.37 -0.07
CA GLU A 241 4.84 34.93 -0.75
C GLU A 241 5.13 34.23 -2.09
N ILE A 242 5.00 32.90 -2.15
CA ILE A 242 5.36 32.09 -3.32
C ILE A 242 4.14 31.85 -4.23
N ALA A 243 2.92 31.99 -3.70
CA ALA A 243 1.66 31.81 -4.43
C ALA A 243 1.62 32.45 -5.84
N PRO A 244 2.11 33.70 -6.06
CA PRO A 244 2.10 34.31 -7.39
C PRO A 244 2.84 33.52 -8.47
N ALA A 245 3.88 32.77 -8.11
CA ALA A 245 4.64 31.93 -9.04
C ALA A 245 3.82 30.73 -9.55
N PHE A 246 2.82 30.29 -8.78
CA PHE A 246 1.98 29.13 -9.12
C PHE A 246 0.70 29.48 -9.88
N TYR A 247 0.29 30.76 -9.94
CA TYR A 247 -0.91 31.17 -10.69
C TYR A 247 -0.91 30.72 -12.17
N PRO A 248 0.18 30.88 -12.95
CA PRO A 248 0.20 30.44 -14.34
C PRO A 248 0.06 28.91 -14.47
N TYR A 249 0.64 28.16 -13.52
CA TYR A 249 0.58 26.71 -13.49
C TYR A 249 -0.83 26.21 -13.14
N ALA A 250 -1.46 26.79 -12.11
CA ALA A 250 -2.85 26.49 -11.74
C ALA A 250 -3.81 26.80 -12.90
N ALA A 251 -3.66 27.95 -13.56
CA ALA A 251 -4.47 28.32 -14.72
C ALA A 251 -4.29 27.33 -15.89
N TRP A 252 -3.06 26.90 -16.17
CA TRP A 252 -2.78 25.92 -17.20
C TRP A 252 -3.41 24.54 -16.89
N LYS A 253 -3.39 24.10 -15.64
CA LYS A 253 -4.05 22.86 -15.21
C LYS A 253 -5.57 22.92 -15.34
N ASN A 254 -6.17 24.04 -14.93
CA ASN A 254 -7.60 24.31 -15.12
C ASN A 254 -7.99 24.29 -16.61
N GLN A 255 -7.17 24.86 -17.51
CA GLN A 255 -7.41 24.78 -18.96
C GLN A 255 -7.36 23.35 -19.52
N LYS A 256 -6.63 22.44 -18.86
CA LYS A 256 -6.59 21.01 -19.20
C LYS A 256 -7.75 20.21 -18.58
N GLY A 257 -8.68 20.90 -17.90
CA GLY A 257 -9.85 20.29 -17.28
C GLY A 257 -9.57 19.64 -15.93
N LEU A 258 -8.51 20.06 -15.24
CA LEU A 258 -8.21 19.65 -13.86
C LEU A 258 -8.60 20.79 -12.92
N LEU A 259 -9.63 20.60 -12.10
CA LEU A 259 -10.07 21.61 -11.13
C LEU A 259 -8.95 21.85 -10.11
N THR A 260 -8.21 22.93 -10.30
CA THR A 260 -6.98 23.22 -9.56
C THR A 260 -7.14 24.46 -8.70
N GLU A 261 -6.98 24.32 -7.40
CA GLU A 261 -7.05 25.42 -6.44
C GLU A 261 -5.74 25.62 -5.70
N LEU A 262 -5.41 26.87 -5.42
CA LEU A 262 -4.25 27.26 -4.65
C LEU A 262 -4.71 27.62 -3.25
N VAL A 263 -4.09 27.01 -2.25
CA VAL A 263 -4.44 27.16 -0.84
C VAL A 263 -3.20 27.61 -0.07
N LEU A 264 -3.40 28.57 0.82
CA LEU A 264 -2.31 29.13 1.60
C LEU A 264 -2.06 28.29 2.85
N ILE A 265 -0.78 27.99 3.11
CA ILE A 265 -0.41 27.24 4.31
C ILE A 265 -0.77 28.01 5.58
N GLU A 266 -0.69 29.34 5.55
CA GLU A 266 -1.04 30.21 6.67
C GLU A 266 -2.54 30.10 7.01
N GLU A 267 -3.40 29.92 6.01
CA GLU A 267 -4.84 29.75 6.20
C GLU A 267 -5.17 28.37 6.77
N ILE A 268 -4.50 27.32 6.30
CA ILE A 268 -4.62 25.97 6.86
C ILE A 268 -4.20 25.97 8.34
N LEU A 269 -3.06 26.59 8.64
CA LEU A 269 -2.54 26.80 9.98
C LEU A 269 -3.31 27.85 10.79
N GLN A 270 -4.44 28.37 10.32
CA GLN A 270 -5.36 29.16 11.15
C GLN A 270 -6.65 28.39 11.41
N ASN A 271 -7.13 27.64 10.41
CA ASN A 271 -8.46 27.03 10.45
C ASN A 271 -8.49 25.60 11.01
N TYR A 272 -7.35 24.89 11.02
CA TYR A 272 -7.28 23.53 11.54
C TYR A 272 -6.69 23.49 12.94
N SER A 273 -7.14 22.57 13.78
CA SER A 273 -6.54 22.29 15.09
C SER A 273 -5.67 21.03 15.03
N GLY A 274 -4.67 20.95 15.90
CA GLY A 274 -3.71 19.86 15.94
C GLY A 274 -2.59 20.16 16.93
N GLU A 275 -1.84 19.14 17.32
CA GLU A 275 -0.77 19.24 18.31
C GLU A 275 0.37 20.17 17.84
N ASP A 276 0.68 20.13 16.55
CA ASP A 276 1.71 20.94 15.90
C ASP A 276 1.28 21.38 14.48
N GLN A 277 2.09 22.21 13.82
CA GLN A 277 1.80 22.69 12.46
C GLN A 277 1.67 21.55 11.43
N PRO A 278 2.53 20.52 11.41
CA PRO A 278 2.34 19.35 10.55
C PRO A 278 1.04 18.59 10.79
N ALA A 279 0.61 18.40 12.04
CA ALA A 279 -0.65 17.72 12.37
C ALA A 279 -1.87 18.50 11.84
N ARG A 280 -1.80 19.83 11.85
CA ARG A 280 -2.85 20.70 11.32
C ARG A 280 -2.94 20.62 9.80
N LEU A 281 -1.81 20.65 9.12
CA LEU A 281 -1.74 20.39 7.68
C LEU A 281 -2.29 18.99 7.35
N ARG A 282 -1.98 17.99 8.18
CA ARG A 282 -2.52 16.63 8.03
C ARG A 282 -4.04 16.58 8.13
N ALA A 283 -4.62 17.23 9.13
CA ALA A 283 -6.07 17.29 9.29
C ALA A 283 -6.76 17.91 8.06
N TYR A 284 -6.19 18.99 7.53
CA TYR A 284 -6.65 19.60 6.28
C TYR A 284 -6.57 18.64 5.09
N LEU A 285 -5.43 17.99 4.89
CA LEU A 285 -5.24 17.07 3.77
C LEU A 285 -6.18 15.86 3.84
N GLN A 286 -6.49 15.38 5.04
CA GLN A 286 -7.50 14.33 5.25
C GLN A 286 -8.90 14.80 4.85
N GLU A 287 -9.28 16.01 5.25
CA GLU A 287 -10.57 16.59 4.87
C GLU A 287 -10.64 16.84 3.35
N ALA A 288 -9.60 17.41 2.76
CA ALA A 288 -9.53 17.66 1.33
C ALA A 288 -9.64 16.34 0.54
N TYR A 289 -8.94 15.29 0.97
CA TYR A 289 -9.04 13.95 0.37
C TYR A 289 -10.47 13.40 0.47
N ASN A 290 -11.11 13.50 1.64
CA ASN A 290 -12.49 13.05 1.84
C ASN A 290 -13.49 13.81 0.94
N ASN A 291 -13.17 15.03 0.55
CA ASN A 291 -13.97 15.87 -0.34
C ASN A 291 -13.54 15.80 -1.81
N GLY A 292 -12.67 14.86 -2.19
CA GLY A 292 -12.35 14.56 -3.59
C GLY A 292 -11.04 15.12 -4.12
N ALA A 293 -10.17 15.70 -3.27
CA ALA A 293 -8.83 16.09 -3.69
C ALA A 293 -7.97 14.86 -4.02
N MET A 294 -7.28 14.90 -5.16
CA MET A 294 -6.57 13.74 -5.71
C MET A 294 -5.06 13.97 -5.85
N TRP A 295 -4.67 15.21 -6.10
CA TRP A 295 -3.27 15.62 -6.15
C TRP A 295 -3.05 16.83 -5.26
N VAL A 296 -1.91 16.87 -4.60
CA VAL A 296 -1.45 18.03 -3.85
C VAL A 296 -0.02 18.29 -4.27
N LEU A 297 0.26 19.53 -4.61
CA LEU A 297 1.59 20.07 -4.81
C LEU A 297 1.92 20.90 -3.57
N LEU A 298 2.99 20.54 -2.88
CA LEU A 298 3.55 21.32 -1.79
C LEU A 298 4.59 22.27 -2.40
N GLY A 299 4.28 23.56 -2.42
CA GLY A 299 5.11 24.62 -2.99
C GLY A 299 5.90 25.34 -1.92
N GLY A 300 7.11 24.83 -1.63
CA GLY A 300 8.01 25.40 -0.63
C GLY A 300 8.94 24.33 -0.06
N ASP A 301 9.99 24.78 0.64
CA ASP A 301 10.88 23.90 1.41
C ASP A 301 10.39 23.73 2.86
N GLU A 302 11.16 23.07 3.71
CA GLU A 302 10.85 22.84 5.14
C GLU A 302 10.57 24.12 5.94
N ASP A 303 11.12 25.26 5.50
CA ASP A 303 10.90 26.58 6.09
C ASP A 303 9.48 27.13 5.84
N VAL A 304 8.82 26.63 4.79
CA VAL A 304 7.53 27.13 4.29
C VAL A 304 6.42 26.10 4.53
N ILE A 305 6.71 24.83 4.30
CA ILE A 305 5.76 23.73 4.49
C ILE A 305 6.22 22.92 5.71
N PRO A 306 5.41 22.87 6.79
CA PRO A 306 5.82 22.24 8.03
C PRO A 306 5.99 20.73 7.85
N ILE A 307 7.19 20.24 8.16
CA ILE A 307 7.54 18.82 8.18
C ILE A 307 7.81 18.35 9.62
N ARG A 308 7.74 17.04 9.86
CA ARG A 308 8.10 16.38 11.12
C ARG A 308 8.83 15.11 10.70
N TYR A 309 9.92 14.84 11.40
CA TYR A 309 10.76 13.68 11.11
C TYR A 309 10.19 12.47 11.87
N ALA A 310 9.92 11.38 11.18
CA ALA A 310 9.67 10.10 11.81
C ALA A 310 10.99 9.32 11.80
N LEU A 311 11.49 8.97 12.98
CA LEU A 311 12.57 8.00 13.11
C LEU A 311 11.92 6.62 13.13
N PRO A 312 12.10 5.76 12.11
CA PRO A 312 11.80 4.36 12.30
C PRO A 312 12.68 3.86 13.45
N GLU A 313 12.12 3.09 14.39
CA GLU A 313 12.92 2.33 15.35
C GLU A 313 13.74 1.29 14.58
N ILE A 314 14.85 1.74 14.00
CA ILE A 314 16.06 1.08 13.49
C ILE A 314 16.74 2.14 12.59
N GLY A 315 17.72 2.84 13.16
CA GLY A 315 18.98 3.26 12.54
C GLY A 315 19.05 4.00 11.19
N ILE A 316 17.95 4.37 10.52
CA ILE A 316 17.98 5.02 9.21
C ILE A 316 17.57 6.49 9.36
N MET A 317 18.52 7.40 9.15
CA MET A 317 18.24 8.82 9.06
C MET A 317 17.66 9.10 7.66
N MET A 318 16.34 9.17 7.55
CA MET A 318 15.65 9.55 6.32
C MET A 318 14.80 10.79 6.59
N ALA A 319 15.00 11.86 5.82
CA ALA A 319 14.07 12.98 5.81
C ALA A 319 12.77 12.51 5.14
N MET A 320 11.71 12.32 5.92
CA MET A 320 10.38 12.07 5.38
C MET A 320 9.71 13.40 5.05
N VAL A 321 9.35 13.59 3.78
CA VAL A 321 8.24 14.47 3.42
C VAL A 321 6.96 13.68 3.68
N PHE A 322 6.09 14.18 4.56
CA PHE A 322 4.88 13.46 4.91
C PHE A 322 3.94 13.27 3.72
N THR A 323 3.63 12.01 3.44
CA THR A 323 2.43 11.65 2.70
C THR A 323 1.32 11.40 3.72
N VAL A 324 0.37 12.33 3.81
CA VAL A 324 -0.92 12.05 4.44
C VAL A 324 -1.66 11.13 3.49
N ASN A 325 -2.24 10.04 4.01
CA ASN A 325 -2.94 9.00 3.25
C ASN A 325 -3.41 9.46 1.86
N ARG A 326 -2.68 9.01 0.84
CA ARG A 326 -3.06 9.06 -0.58
C ARG A 326 -3.25 10.44 -1.19
N ILE A 327 -2.20 11.25 -1.13
CA ILE A 327 -2.00 12.26 -2.15
C ILE A 327 -0.67 12.02 -2.87
N MET A 328 -0.72 11.71 -4.17
CA MET A 328 0.48 11.66 -5.01
C MET A 328 1.00 13.09 -5.20
N THR A 329 2.11 13.42 -4.53
CA THR A 329 2.92 14.60 -4.84
C THR A 329 3.72 14.34 -6.12
N SER A 330 3.77 15.31 -7.03
CA SER A 330 4.48 15.13 -8.30
C SER A 330 6.00 15.23 -8.11
N ARG A 331 6.67 14.06 -8.06
CA ARG A 331 8.10 13.76 -8.30
C ARG A 331 9.15 14.71 -7.70
N ILE A 332 9.75 14.30 -6.58
CA ILE A 332 11.14 13.78 -6.45
C ILE A 332 11.24 13.26 -4.99
N PHE A 333 11.68 12.02 -4.81
CA PHE A 333 11.70 11.22 -3.57
C PHE A 333 10.35 10.67 -3.08
N THR A 334 10.09 9.41 -3.44
CA THR A 334 9.12 8.53 -2.77
C THR A 334 9.89 7.38 -2.15
N LEU A 335 9.96 7.34 -0.81
CA LEU A 335 10.36 6.18 -0.02
C LEU A 335 9.54 6.17 1.30
N ASN A 336 8.73 5.12 1.44
CA ASN A 336 8.39 4.33 2.64
C ASN A 336 7.67 4.89 3.89
N CYS A 337 6.64 4.11 4.26
CA CYS A 337 6.19 3.64 5.59
C CYS A 337 5.00 4.27 6.37
N MET A 338 4.11 3.33 6.72
CA MET A 338 3.18 3.12 7.84
C MET A 338 3.18 4.04 9.07
N TRP A 339 1.98 4.18 9.66
CA TRP A 339 1.76 4.59 11.05
C TRP A 339 1.51 3.37 11.94
N GLU A 340 2.26 3.28 13.04
CA GLU A 340 1.97 2.44 14.21
C GLU A 340 1.29 3.35 15.25
N GLU A 341 0.06 3.04 15.64
CA GLU A 341 -0.64 3.76 16.71
C GLU A 341 -0.33 3.10 18.05
N SER A 342 0.45 3.78 18.89
CA SER A 342 0.54 3.46 20.32
C SER A 342 -0.38 4.38 21.13
N LEU A 343 -1.49 3.83 21.62
CA LEU A 343 -2.04 4.14 22.94
C LEU A 343 -2.53 2.85 23.60
#